data_AF-A0A7C4NTX0-F1
#
_entry.id   AF-A0A7C4NTX0-F1
#
_cell.length_a   1.000
_cell.length_b   1.000
_cell.length_c   1.000
_cell.angle_alpha   90.00
_cell.angle_beta   90.00
_cell.angle_gamma   90.00
#
_symmetry.space_group_name_H-M   'P 1'
#
loop_
_entity.id
_entity.type
_entity.pdbx_description
1 polymer ?
#
loop_
_entity_poly.entity_id
_entity_poly.type
_entity_poly.pdbx_seq_one_letter_code
_entity_poly.pdbx_strand_id
1 'polypeptide(L)'
;MSTKIIILVFVIVLFLFSKNAIAQPELKEGLWEIITTIEEPGMPKEMMRQTFKNCLTKKDYIPYKEEDKNCKVTSYNVKGNTVTWTTKCKDEEGISIGTGKVTYKGDTFEGSIKYQDPEGEITMTMKGRWIGKCPK
;
A
#
# COMPACT_ATOMS: atom_id res chain seq x y z
N MET A 1 -3.37 41.01 -38.51
CA MET A 1 -3.60 39.70 -37.86
C MET A 1 -4.89 39.83 -37.05
N SER A 2 -5.96 39.12 -37.44
CA SER A 2 -7.30 39.43 -36.92
C SER A 2 -7.43 39.05 -35.45
N THR A 3 -8.17 39.85 -34.66
CA THR A 3 -8.43 39.62 -33.23
C THR A 3 -9.01 38.22 -32.96
N LYS A 4 -9.69 37.64 -33.96
CA LYS A 4 -10.22 36.27 -33.93
C LYS A 4 -9.12 35.20 -33.93
N ILE A 5 -8.01 35.42 -34.65
CA ILE A 5 -6.86 34.50 -34.67
C ILE A 5 -6.11 34.52 -33.34
N ILE A 6 -6.00 35.70 -32.71
CA ILE A 6 -5.33 35.84 -31.39
C ILE A 6 -6.14 35.13 -30.29
N ILE A 7 -7.47 35.26 -30.30
CA ILE A 7 -8.36 34.57 -29.35
C ILE A 7 -8.31 33.04 -29.53
N LEU A 8 -8.29 32.55 -30.77
CA LEU A 8 -8.22 31.11 -31.07
C LEU A 8 -6.89 30.48 -30.61
N VAL A 9 -5.77 31.20 -30.79
CA VAL A 9 -4.47 30.74 -30.30
C VAL A 9 -4.42 30.73 -28.77
N PHE A 10 -5.05 31.70 -28.10
CA PHE A 10 -5.08 31.77 -26.64
C PHE A 10 -5.89 30.62 -26.00
N VAL A 11 -7.00 30.20 -26.62
CA VAL A 11 -7.82 29.07 -26.15
C VAL A 11 -7.11 27.71 -26.31
N ILE A 12 -6.32 27.54 -27.38
CA ILE A 12 -5.56 26.30 -27.62
C ILE A 12 -4.37 26.17 -26.63
N VAL A 13 -3.74 27.28 -26.24
CA VAL A 13 -2.64 27.28 -25.25
C VAL A 13 -3.14 26.96 -23.83
N LEU A 14 -4.37 27.33 -23.47
CA LEU A 14 -4.98 27.02 -22.17
C LEU A 14 -5.30 25.53 -21.97
N PHE A 15 -5.51 24.76 -23.04
CA PHE A 15 -5.84 23.33 -22.94
C PHE A 15 -4.62 22.41 -22.70
N LEU A 16 -3.40 22.93 -22.90
CA LEU A 16 -2.14 22.18 -22.76
C LEU A 16 -1.61 22.11 -21.32
N PHE A 17 -2.26 22.78 -20.35
CA PHE A 17 -1.91 22.72 -18.92
C PHE A 17 -2.72 21.71 -18.11
N SER A 18 -3.23 20.67 -18.77
CA SER A 18 -3.79 19.49 -18.08
C SER A 18 -2.65 18.72 -17.40
N LYS A 19 -2.23 19.16 -16.20
CA LYS A 19 -1.34 18.39 -15.35
C LYS A 19 -2.04 17.07 -15.04
N ASN A 20 -1.62 15.99 -15.69
CA ASN A 20 -1.93 14.63 -15.26
C ASN A 20 -1.31 14.46 -13.88
N ALA A 21 -2.09 14.74 -12.82
CA ALA A 21 -1.68 14.45 -11.47
C ALA A 21 -1.61 12.93 -11.35
N ILE A 22 -0.39 12.39 -11.36
CA ILE A 22 -0.15 11.01 -10.96
C ILE A 22 -0.56 10.95 -9.50
N ALA A 23 -1.73 10.37 -9.25
CA ALA A 23 -2.32 10.27 -7.92
C ALA A 23 -1.49 9.27 -7.10
N GLN A 24 -0.40 9.77 -6.52
CA GLN A 24 0.42 9.06 -5.56
C GLN A 24 -0.33 8.97 -4.23
N PRO A 25 -0.10 7.91 -3.44
CA PRO A 25 -0.74 7.82 -2.15
C PRO A 25 -0.31 8.97 -1.26
N GLU A 26 -1.24 9.45 -0.45
CA GLU A 26 -0.99 10.38 0.64
C GLU A 26 -0.23 9.68 1.79
N LEU A 27 0.94 9.15 1.48
CA LEU A 27 1.85 8.48 2.40
C LEU A 27 2.89 9.48 2.91
N LYS A 28 2.96 9.65 4.23
CA LYS A 28 4.07 10.32 4.91
C LYS A 28 5.25 9.35 5.06
N GLU A 29 6.36 9.67 4.39
CA GLU A 29 7.56 8.82 4.45
C GLU A 29 8.16 8.79 5.87
N GLY A 30 8.65 7.62 6.28
CA GLY A 30 9.29 7.44 7.57
C GLY A 30 8.97 6.10 8.22
N LEU A 31 9.13 6.06 9.54
CA LEU A 31 8.88 4.90 10.38
C LEU A 31 7.41 4.85 10.77
N TRP A 32 6.79 3.69 10.55
CA TRP A 32 5.40 3.41 10.88
C TRP A 32 5.32 2.32 11.94
N GLU A 33 4.41 2.49 12.89
CA GLU A 33 3.95 1.44 13.80
C GLU A 33 2.70 0.82 13.21
N ILE A 34 2.73 -0.49 13.01
CA ILE A 34 1.73 -1.24 12.27
C ILE A 34 1.19 -2.34 13.17
N ILE A 35 -0.13 -2.38 13.29
CA ILE A 35 -0.87 -3.37 14.06
C ILE A 35 -1.64 -4.24 13.08
N THR A 36 -1.31 -5.51 13.00
CA THR A 36 -2.07 -6.51 12.25
C THR A 36 -2.98 -7.26 13.22
N THR A 37 -4.24 -7.46 12.82
CA THR A 37 -5.23 -8.23 13.59
C THR A 37 -5.77 -9.37 12.75
N ILE A 38 -5.76 -10.58 13.32
CA ILE A 38 -6.32 -11.80 12.74
C ILE A 38 -7.52 -12.18 13.60
N GLU A 39 -8.70 -12.28 12.97
CA GLU A 39 -9.95 -12.66 13.65
C GLU A 39 -10.31 -14.09 13.25
N GLU A 40 -9.63 -15.06 13.86
CA GLU A 40 -9.85 -16.48 13.59
C GLU A 40 -10.24 -17.24 14.87
N PRO A 41 -11.35 -18.00 14.86
CA PRO A 41 -11.77 -18.80 16.01
C PRO A 41 -10.72 -19.87 16.34
N GLY A 42 -10.31 -19.97 17.61
CA GLY A 42 -9.41 -21.03 18.10
C GLY A 42 -7.93 -20.64 18.18
N MET A 43 -7.52 -19.47 17.70
CA MET A 43 -6.15 -18.96 17.92
C MET A 43 -5.98 -18.31 19.31
N PRO A 44 -4.79 -18.40 19.94
CA PRO A 44 -4.47 -17.66 21.17
C PRO A 44 -4.58 -16.14 20.98
N LYS A 45 -5.11 -15.43 21.98
CA LYS A 45 -5.33 -13.97 21.92
C LYS A 45 -4.04 -13.19 21.69
N GLU A 46 -2.92 -13.70 22.19
CA GLU A 46 -1.59 -13.13 22.03
C GLU A 46 -1.11 -13.15 20.58
N MET A 47 -1.63 -14.08 19.75
CA MET A 47 -1.33 -14.14 18.32
C MET A 47 -2.33 -13.39 17.45
N MET A 48 -3.52 -13.07 17.96
CA MET A 48 -4.55 -12.32 17.23
C MET A 48 -4.12 -10.90 16.88
N ARG A 49 -3.21 -10.28 17.65
CA ARG A 49 -2.74 -8.92 17.40
C ARG A 49 -1.23 -8.84 17.45
N GLN A 50 -0.62 -8.50 16.33
CA GLN A 50 0.83 -8.33 16.23
C GLN A 50 1.16 -6.88 15.90
N THR A 51 2.15 -6.32 16.60
CA THR A 51 2.65 -4.96 16.35
C THR A 51 4.08 -5.04 15.84
N PHE A 52 4.38 -4.32 14.77
CA PHE A 52 5.73 -4.21 14.22
C PHE A 52 5.98 -2.81 13.68
N LYS A 53 7.24 -2.53 13.35
CA LYS A 53 7.63 -1.26 12.75
C LYS A 53 8.21 -1.49 11.37
N ASN A 54 7.89 -0.61 10.43
CA ASN A 54 8.40 -0.69 9.07
C ASN A 54 8.61 0.71 8.49
N CYS A 55 9.64 0.84 7.68
CA CYS A 55 10.00 2.07 7.01
C CYS A 55 9.31 2.13 5.65
N LEU A 56 8.40 3.09 5.50
CA LEU A 56 7.62 3.26 4.28
C LEU A 56 8.08 4.51 3.54
N THR A 57 8.17 4.39 2.22
CA THR A 57 8.51 5.49 1.32
C THR A 57 7.58 5.49 0.12
N LYS A 58 7.55 6.58 -0.66
CA LYS A 58 6.77 6.60 -1.89
C LYS A 58 7.32 5.68 -2.98
N LYS A 59 8.49 5.06 -2.76
CA LYS A 59 9.07 4.01 -3.60
C LYS A 59 8.79 2.60 -3.07
N ASP A 60 8.49 2.48 -1.77
CA ASP A 60 8.16 1.24 -1.07
C ASP A 60 7.00 1.49 -0.10
N TYR A 61 5.80 1.40 -0.65
CA TYR A 61 4.52 1.70 0.02
C TYR A 61 3.76 0.44 0.43
N ILE A 62 4.38 -0.74 0.36
CA ILE A 62 3.76 -1.97 0.84
C ILE A 62 4.22 -2.17 2.27
N PRO A 63 3.32 -2.23 3.26
CA PRO A 63 3.68 -2.55 4.63
C PRO A 63 3.91 -4.06 4.78
N TYR A 64 5.14 -4.46 5.09
CA TYR A 64 5.51 -5.86 5.34
C TYR A 64 6.38 -5.99 6.60
N LYS A 65 6.35 -7.16 7.24
CA LYS A 65 7.35 -7.50 8.27
C LYS A 65 8.64 -7.91 7.61
N GLU A 66 9.78 -7.65 8.24
CA GLU A 66 11.08 -8.04 7.68
C GLU A 66 11.24 -9.56 7.47
N GLU A 67 10.50 -10.35 8.23
CA GLU A 67 10.44 -11.82 8.12
C GLU A 67 9.74 -12.27 6.82
N ASP A 68 8.90 -11.42 6.22
CA ASP A 68 8.18 -11.70 4.97
C ASP A 68 9.04 -11.48 3.71
N LYS A 69 10.34 -11.17 3.86
CA LYS A 69 11.25 -10.88 2.72
C LYS A 69 11.39 -12.04 1.72
N ASN A 70 10.99 -13.26 2.08
CA ASN A 70 10.96 -14.42 1.19
C ASN A 70 9.78 -14.41 0.21
N CYS A 71 8.82 -13.50 0.38
CA CYS A 71 7.69 -13.31 -0.51
C CYS A 71 8.02 -12.35 -1.65
N LYS A 72 7.76 -12.76 -2.89
CA LYS A 72 7.93 -11.90 -4.07
C LYS A 72 6.64 -11.17 -4.40
N VAL A 73 6.69 -9.84 -4.51
CA VAL A 73 5.58 -9.05 -5.07
C VAL A 73 5.48 -9.35 -6.56
N THR A 74 4.38 -9.96 -7.00
CA THR A 74 4.15 -10.34 -8.40
C THR A 74 3.36 -9.30 -9.17
N SER A 75 2.53 -8.52 -8.48
CA SER A 75 1.83 -7.38 -9.06
C SER A 75 1.53 -6.34 -7.99
N TYR A 76 1.45 -5.09 -8.41
CA TYR A 76 0.91 -4.02 -7.57
C TYR A 76 0.22 -2.98 -8.44
N ASN A 77 -0.71 -2.24 -7.83
CA ASN A 77 -1.42 -1.15 -8.48
C ASN A 77 -1.66 -0.03 -7.47
N VAL A 78 -1.54 1.21 -7.96
CA VAL A 78 -1.76 2.42 -7.17
C VAL A 78 -2.89 3.22 -7.80
N LYS A 79 -3.95 3.45 -7.03
CA LYS A 79 -5.11 4.27 -7.42
C LYS A 79 -5.40 5.29 -6.33
N GLY A 80 -4.91 6.51 -6.54
CA GLY A 80 -4.98 7.57 -5.54
C GLY A 80 -4.30 7.15 -4.24
N ASN A 81 -5.04 7.20 -3.15
CA ASN A 81 -4.55 6.84 -1.82
C ASN A 81 -4.47 5.35 -1.56
N THR A 82 -4.93 4.51 -2.49
CA THR A 82 -5.00 3.06 -2.31
C THR A 82 -3.91 2.35 -3.09
N VAL A 83 -3.17 1.49 -2.41
CA VAL A 83 -2.25 0.53 -3.00
C VAL A 83 -2.84 -0.87 -2.83
N THR A 84 -2.84 -1.66 -3.90
CA THR A 84 -3.16 -3.08 -3.87
C THR A 84 -1.98 -3.88 -4.40
N TRP A 85 -1.69 -5.03 -3.82
CA TRP A 85 -0.58 -5.86 -4.24
C TRP A 85 -0.90 -7.35 -4.14
N THR A 86 -0.16 -8.14 -4.89
CA THR A 86 -0.13 -9.61 -4.76
C THR A 86 1.29 -10.06 -4.46
N THR A 87 1.44 -10.87 -3.43
CA THR A 87 2.68 -11.57 -3.08
C THR A 87 2.54 -13.05 -3.37
N LYS A 88 3.65 -13.66 -3.79
CA LYS A 88 3.79 -15.11 -3.89
C LYS A 88 4.97 -15.51 -3.01
N CYS A 89 4.71 -16.28 -1.97
CA CYS A 89 5.73 -16.86 -1.12
C CYS A 89 5.92 -18.33 -1.54
N LYS A 90 7.16 -18.79 -1.51
CA LYS A 90 7.50 -20.19 -1.77
C LYS A 90 8.43 -20.66 -0.68
N ASP A 91 8.01 -21.67 0.06
CA ASP A 91 8.75 -22.32 1.13
C ASP A 91 8.75 -23.85 0.90
N GLU A 92 9.19 -24.61 1.90
CA GLU A 92 9.23 -26.08 1.84
C GLU A 92 7.82 -26.71 1.89
N GLU A 93 6.84 -25.99 2.43
CA GLU A 93 5.46 -26.47 2.64
C GLU A 93 4.59 -26.21 1.41
N GLY A 94 4.92 -25.22 0.59
CA GLY A 94 4.34 -25.06 -0.73
C GLY A 94 4.42 -23.64 -1.31
N ILE A 95 3.34 -23.25 -1.97
CA ILE A 95 3.17 -21.92 -2.54
C ILE A 95 2.00 -21.27 -1.83
N SER A 96 2.23 -20.11 -1.26
CA SER A 96 1.17 -19.25 -0.74
C SER A 96 1.04 -17.97 -1.54
N ILE A 97 -0.18 -17.44 -1.59
CA ILE A 97 -0.53 -16.21 -2.28
C ILE A 97 -1.12 -15.24 -1.28
N GLY A 98 -0.49 -14.07 -1.15
CA GLY A 98 -1.04 -12.95 -0.40
C GLY A 98 -1.64 -11.92 -1.35
N THR A 99 -2.85 -11.44 -1.08
CA THR A 99 -3.43 -10.26 -1.74
C THR A 99 -3.71 -9.19 -0.71
N GLY A 100 -3.02 -8.06 -0.83
CA GLY A 100 -3.12 -6.96 0.11
C GLY A 100 -3.74 -5.70 -0.50
N LYS A 101 -4.34 -4.89 0.37
CA LYS A 101 -4.82 -3.55 0.08
C LYS A 101 -4.50 -2.64 1.26
N VAL A 102 -4.01 -1.44 0.99
CA VAL A 102 -3.82 -0.38 1.98
C VAL A 102 -4.31 0.95 1.43
N THR A 103 -4.96 1.75 2.27
CA THR A 103 -5.38 3.11 1.95
C THR A 103 -4.71 4.08 2.93
N TYR A 104 -3.86 4.95 2.39
CA TYR A 104 -3.11 5.95 3.15
C TYR A 104 -3.92 7.24 3.35
N LYS A 105 -3.79 7.85 4.53
CA LYS A 105 -4.43 9.11 4.94
C LYS A 105 -3.43 9.96 5.71
N GLY A 106 -2.36 10.40 5.06
CA GLY A 106 -1.30 11.20 5.65
C GLY A 106 -0.41 10.40 6.60
N ASP A 107 -0.70 10.48 7.90
CA ASP A 107 0.04 9.86 9.00
C ASP A 107 -0.65 8.61 9.57
N THR A 108 -1.75 8.17 8.96
CA THR A 108 -2.44 6.92 9.27
C THR A 108 -2.70 6.10 8.00
N PHE A 109 -2.90 4.80 8.16
CA PHE A 109 -3.48 3.96 7.11
C PHE A 109 -4.35 2.85 7.69
N GLU A 110 -5.25 2.35 6.85
CA GLU A 110 -5.98 1.10 7.09
C GLU A 110 -5.77 0.17 5.90
N GLY A 111 -5.71 -1.13 6.17
CA GLY A 111 -5.50 -2.13 5.14
C GLY A 111 -6.02 -3.50 5.53
N SER A 112 -5.96 -4.41 4.58
CA SER A 112 -6.25 -5.82 4.78
C SER A 112 -5.36 -6.69 3.89
N ILE A 113 -5.11 -7.91 4.36
CA ILE A 113 -4.39 -8.94 3.63
C ILE A 113 -5.27 -10.18 3.62
N LYS A 114 -5.49 -10.75 2.45
CA LYS A 114 -5.97 -12.13 2.29
C LYS A 114 -4.77 -13.01 2.02
N TYR A 115 -4.57 -14.02 2.85
CA TYR A 115 -3.52 -15.00 2.69
C TYR A 115 -4.17 -16.33 2.33
N GLN A 116 -3.69 -16.96 1.27
CA GLN A 116 -4.19 -18.25 0.81
C GLN A 116 -3.01 -19.22 0.70
N ASP A 117 -3.14 -20.35 1.36
CA ASP A 117 -2.20 -21.48 1.35
C ASP A 117 -2.97 -22.80 1.08
N PRO A 118 -2.29 -23.96 1.08
CA PRO A 118 -2.97 -25.25 0.90
C PRO A 118 -3.94 -25.63 2.03
N GLU A 119 -3.82 -25.04 3.22
CA GLU A 119 -4.66 -25.34 4.38
C GLU A 119 -5.93 -24.49 4.43
N GLY A 120 -5.90 -23.27 3.89
CA GLY A 120 -7.08 -22.41 3.81
C GLY A 120 -6.85 -20.97 3.36
N GLU A 121 -7.87 -20.14 3.60
CA GLU A 121 -7.80 -18.68 3.41
C GLU A 121 -7.94 -18.00 4.77
N ILE A 122 -6.99 -17.12 5.10
CA ILE A 122 -7.00 -16.29 6.30
C ILE A 122 -7.08 -14.82 5.88
N THR A 123 -7.97 -14.06 6.51
CA THR A 123 -8.05 -12.61 6.33
C THR A 123 -7.51 -11.89 7.55
N MET A 124 -6.64 -10.92 7.30
CA MET A 124 -6.01 -10.08 8.31
C MET A 124 -6.35 -8.62 8.03
N THR A 125 -6.51 -7.83 9.08
CA THR A 125 -6.64 -6.36 8.98
C THR A 125 -5.39 -5.68 9.49
N MET A 126 -5.10 -4.50 8.97
CA MET A 126 -3.92 -3.72 9.35
C MET A 126 -4.31 -2.28 9.64
N LYS A 127 -3.73 -1.73 10.71
CA LYS A 127 -3.77 -0.29 10.99
C LYS A 127 -2.36 0.21 11.21
N GLY A 128 -2.03 1.33 10.58
CA GLY A 128 -0.72 1.94 10.69
C GLY A 128 -0.79 3.38 11.17
N ARG A 129 0.21 3.79 11.94
CA ARG A 129 0.43 5.18 12.36
C ARG A 129 1.89 5.58 12.20
N TRP A 130 2.14 6.75 11.63
CA TRP A 130 3.48 7.31 11.51
C TRP A 130 4.05 7.67 12.88
N ILE A 131 5.26 7.23 13.19
CA ILE A 131 5.91 7.42 14.50
C ILE A 131 7.25 8.16 14.44
N GLY A 132 7.77 8.48 13.26
CA GLY A 132 9.00 9.26 13.14
C GLY A 132 9.73 9.10 11.82
N LYS A 133 10.95 9.62 11.78
CA LYS A 133 11.89 9.32 10.68
C LYS A 133 12.41 7.89 10.84
N CYS A 134 12.75 7.26 9.71
CA CYS A 134 13.46 5.99 9.74
C CYS A 134 14.80 6.12 10.49
N PRO A 135 15.18 5.11 11.30
CA PRO A 135 16.54 5.00 11.80
C PRO A 135 17.56 5.05 10.65
N LYS A 136 18.75 5.59 10.93
CA LYS A 136 19.87 5.58 9.98
C LYS A 136 20.57 4.23 9.98
#